data_AF-A0AAJ3CWD0-F1
#
_entry.id   AF-A0AAJ3CWD0-F1
#
_cell.length_a   1.000
_cell.length_b   1.000
_cell.length_c   1.000
_cell.angle_alpha   90.00
_cell.angle_beta   90.00
_cell.angle_gamma   90.00
#
_symmetry.space_group_name_H-M   'P 1'
#
loop_
_entity.id
_entity.type
_entity.pdbx_description
1 polymer ?
#
loop_
_entity_poly.entity_id
_entity_poly.type
_entity_poly.pdbx_seq_one_letter_code
_entity_poly.pdbx_strand_id
1 'polypeptide(L)'
;MDFPEKLFVARSYVNHNQVDGFIIDATKSHTKAFETKKERAEYWAKKNNLPSLYIDNVPTTGFCVVDKLTTHARETYFTIRHPEGFEFMISAKNMNDLIINNDIIKGVFVDPMFFNNNLELINGKTKTFAKLVEKENKKEQQKETVAGLKVGDGFTYLKEDYYYCGKVHAICIKKTKEFAYPDKSSVYHLLFNSTRGTYALNQRLDNYNLEPRALLNKKTTADEEIKLANEFWQSYRTNRHNPLGESNIPVLVHNKSFKAKDLKIKYEEINVDDLMNNGRFNENVPFMTKDNEQTYRVFFGVSNNTTRSYYGRSGDYNIHYNDKFERFSAYPVQIDDNGIMVMDVDINEHSSFSTWNGYRSPFFPPNERKTSSTRYYQDKPCHVQLSISNPLYIGKYYL
;
A
#
# COMPACT_ATOMS: atom_id res chain seq x y z
N MET A 1 6.99 12.92 -16.92
CA MET A 1 7.96 13.54 -15.99
C MET A 1 7.28 13.92 -14.66
N ASP A 2 7.99 14.01 -13.53
CA ASP A 2 7.53 14.50 -12.21
C ASP A 2 7.59 16.04 -12.18
N PHE A 3 7.26 16.65 -13.31
CA PHE A 3 6.92 18.05 -13.43
C PHE A 3 6.01 18.17 -14.64
N PRO A 4 5.17 19.21 -14.70
CA PRO A 4 4.23 19.38 -15.80
C PRO A 4 4.98 19.40 -17.13
N GLU A 5 4.56 18.65 -18.14
CA GLU A 5 5.11 18.75 -19.49
C GLU A 5 4.43 19.88 -20.27
N LYS A 6 3.18 20.16 -19.92
CA LYS A 6 2.35 21.20 -20.52
C LYS A 6 1.60 21.97 -19.44
N LEU A 7 1.46 23.27 -19.65
CA LEU A 7 0.76 24.17 -18.75
C LEU A 7 -0.44 24.79 -19.48
N PHE A 8 -1.52 24.98 -18.73
CA PHE A 8 -2.64 25.83 -19.14
C PHE A 8 -2.59 27.11 -18.32
N VAL A 9 -2.76 28.25 -18.99
CA VAL A 9 -2.75 29.57 -18.37
C VAL A 9 -4.03 30.31 -18.72
N ALA A 10 -4.91 30.48 -17.73
CA ALA A 10 -6.02 31.41 -17.84
C ALA A 10 -5.49 32.84 -17.66
N ARG A 11 -5.88 33.78 -18.51
CA ARG A 11 -5.32 35.13 -18.55
C ARG A 11 -6.40 36.19 -18.34
N SER A 12 -6.09 37.23 -17.58
CA SER A 12 -7.01 38.34 -17.35
C SER A 12 -6.27 39.67 -17.36
N TYR A 13 -6.85 40.69 -17.98
CA TYR A 13 -6.32 42.06 -17.85
C TYR A 13 -6.54 42.58 -16.42
N VAL A 14 -5.50 43.17 -15.86
CA VAL A 14 -5.59 44.01 -14.65
C VAL A 14 -5.75 45.48 -15.06
N ASN A 15 -4.95 45.92 -16.04
CA ASN A 15 -4.99 47.23 -16.67
C ASN A 15 -4.35 47.15 -18.08
N HIS A 16 -4.24 48.27 -18.79
CA HIS A 16 -3.73 48.31 -20.17
C HIS A 16 -2.31 47.75 -20.36
N ASN A 17 -1.49 47.73 -19.30
CA ASN A 17 -0.09 47.30 -19.37
C ASN A 17 0.19 46.02 -18.55
N GLN A 18 -0.82 45.43 -17.92
CA GLN A 18 -0.68 44.28 -17.04
C GLN A 18 -1.70 43.18 -17.35
N VAL A 19 -1.18 41.99 -17.61
CA VAL A 19 -1.95 40.75 -17.78
C VAL A 19 -1.53 39.79 -16.68
N ASP A 20 -2.47 39.35 -15.84
CA ASP A 20 -2.21 38.32 -14.84
C ASP A 20 -2.54 36.93 -15.43
N GLY A 21 -1.74 35.93 -15.07
CA GLY A 21 -1.91 34.54 -15.49
C GLY A 21 -2.09 33.58 -14.32
N PHE A 22 -3.10 32.72 -14.41
CA PHE A 22 -3.33 31.60 -13.50
C PHE A 22 -2.86 30.31 -14.17
N ILE A 23 -1.76 29.74 -13.66
CA ILE A 23 -1.10 28.56 -14.23
C ILE A 23 -1.62 27.27 -13.58
N ILE A 24 -1.94 26.25 -14.39
CA ILE A 24 -2.23 24.88 -13.93
C ILE A 24 -1.51 23.85 -14.79
N ASP A 25 -1.20 22.69 -14.20
CA ASP A 25 -0.66 21.53 -14.90
C ASP A 25 -1.70 20.95 -15.89
N ALA A 26 -1.30 20.88 -17.17
CA ALA A 26 -2.11 20.38 -18.28
C ALA A 26 -1.56 19.08 -18.90
N THR A 27 -0.60 18.41 -18.23
CA THR A 27 0.01 17.14 -18.71
C THR A 27 -1.04 16.05 -18.89
N LYS A 28 -2.06 16.01 -18.02
CA LYS A 28 -3.17 15.06 -18.07
C LYS A 28 -4.48 15.74 -18.45
N SER A 29 -4.47 16.48 -19.55
CA SER A 29 -5.61 17.28 -20.03
C SER A 29 -6.90 16.47 -20.27
N HIS A 30 -6.80 15.16 -20.52
CA HIS A 30 -7.94 14.27 -20.72
C HIS A 30 -8.67 13.85 -19.43
N THR A 31 -8.17 14.24 -18.25
CA THR A 31 -8.72 13.77 -16.97
C THR A 31 -9.79 14.72 -16.42
N LYS A 32 -10.82 14.17 -15.76
CA LYS A 32 -11.85 14.97 -15.08
C LYS A 32 -11.27 15.95 -14.05
N ALA A 33 -10.18 15.55 -13.38
CA ALA A 33 -9.48 16.40 -12.42
C ALA A 33 -8.85 17.65 -13.08
N PHE A 34 -8.35 17.53 -14.31
CA PHE A 34 -7.88 18.67 -15.08
C PHE A 34 -9.03 19.61 -15.45
N GLU A 35 -10.13 19.08 -16.01
CA GLU A 35 -11.29 19.90 -16.41
C GLU A 35 -11.83 20.74 -15.24
N THR A 36 -11.96 20.17 -14.05
CA THR A 36 -12.37 20.93 -12.86
C THR A 36 -11.39 22.05 -12.49
N LYS A 37 -10.07 21.83 -12.63
CA LYS A 37 -9.06 22.89 -12.38
C LYS A 37 -9.12 23.97 -13.45
N LYS A 38 -9.32 23.58 -14.71
CA LYS A 38 -9.46 24.48 -15.85
C LYS A 38 -10.67 25.39 -15.70
N GLU A 39 -11.84 24.83 -15.40
CA GLU A 39 -13.06 25.61 -15.13
C GLU A 39 -12.86 26.65 -14.02
N ARG A 40 -12.16 26.28 -12.94
CA ARG A 40 -11.83 27.20 -11.84
C ARG A 40 -10.90 28.33 -12.30
N ALA A 41 -9.88 28.03 -13.09
CA ALA A 41 -8.94 29.02 -13.61
C ALA A 41 -9.62 29.98 -14.60
N GLU A 42 -10.47 29.46 -15.50
CA GLU A 42 -11.26 30.26 -16.44
C GLU A 42 -12.30 31.12 -15.72
N TYR A 43 -12.94 30.58 -14.68
CA TYR A 43 -13.85 31.34 -13.83
C TYR A 43 -13.15 32.51 -13.14
N TRP A 44 -11.92 32.31 -12.66
CA TRP A 44 -11.10 33.38 -12.08
C TRP A 44 -10.81 34.50 -13.09
N ALA A 45 -10.56 34.16 -14.36
CA ALA A 45 -10.27 35.13 -15.43
C ALA A 45 -11.51 35.85 -16.00
N LYS A 46 -12.74 35.41 -15.64
CA LYS A 46 -14.00 35.78 -16.31
C LYS A 46 -14.27 37.28 -16.44
N LYS A 47 -13.78 38.11 -15.51
CA LYS A 47 -14.14 39.54 -15.44
C LYS A 47 -13.50 40.37 -16.57
N ASN A 48 -12.27 40.06 -16.96
CA ASN A 48 -11.50 40.78 -18.00
C ASN A 48 -10.78 39.78 -18.92
N ASN A 49 -11.55 38.79 -19.39
CA ASN A 49 -11.03 37.54 -19.94
C ASN A 49 -10.19 37.77 -21.22
N LEU A 50 -8.95 37.29 -21.19
CA LEU A 50 -8.12 37.09 -22.36
C LEU A 50 -8.20 35.62 -22.79
N PRO A 51 -7.97 35.30 -24.08
CA PRO A 51 -7.87 33.91 -24.51
C PRO A 51 -6.84 33.17 -23.66
N SER A 52 -7.19 32.01 -23.13
CA SER A 52 -6.24 31.15 -22.40
C SER A 52 -5.11 30.68 -23.32
N LEU A 53 -3.97 30.34 -22.73
CA LEU A 53 -2.77 29.89 -23.44
C LEU A 53 -2.39 28.48 -22.99
N TYR A 54 -1.90 27.67 -23.93
CA TYR A 54 -1.18 26.44 -23.61
C TYR A 54 0.31 26.67 -23.85
N ILE A 55 1.13 26.32 -22.87
CA ILE A 55 2.58 26.53 -22.91
C ILE A 55 3.24 25.18 -22.68
N ASP A 56 4.24 24.85 -23.47
CA ASP A 56 5.09 23.70 -23.22
C ASP A 56 6.10 24.06 -22.11
N ASN A 57 6.19 23.24 -21.07
CA ASN A 57 7.01 23.56 -19.88
C ASN A 57 8.47 23.16 -20.11
N VAL A 58 9.09 23.79 -21.11
CA VAL A 58 10.51 23.60 -21.44
C VAL A 58 11.35 24.72 -20.84
N PRO A 59 12.64 24.47 -20.52
CA PRO A 59 13.53 25.50 -20.02
C PRO A 59 13.56 26.73 -20.96
N THR A 60 13.06 27.86 -20.46
CA THR A 60 12.86 29.09 -21.24
C THR A 60 13.57 30.25 -20.56
N THR A 61 14.14 31.18 -21.32
CA THR A 61 14.82 32.38 -20.82
C THR A 61 13.93 33.61 -20.92
N GLY A 62 14.28 34.70 -20.21
CA GLY A 62 13.60 35.99 -20.36
C GLY A 62 12.47 36.27 -19.36
N PHE A 63 12.37 35.47 -18.29
CA PHE A 63 11.51 35.81 -17.16
C PHE A 63 12.01 37.11 -16.51
N CYS A 64 11.10 37.99 -16.10
CA CYS A 64 11.46 39.31 -15.59
C CYS A 64 10.80 39.58 -14.23
N VAL A 65 11.55 40.13 -13.28
CA VAL A 65 11.03 40.61 -12.00
C VAL A 65 10.23 41.88 -12.26
N VAL A 66 8.98 41.90 -11.81
CA VAL A 66 8.14 43.10 -11.83
C VAL A 66 8.22 43.75 -10.45
N ASP A 67 8.30 45.09 -10.41
CA ASP A 67 8.34 45.90 -9.17
C ASP A 67 6.97 45.90 -8.45
N LYS A 68 6.44 44.72 -8.15
CA LYS A 68 5.16 44.50 -7.48
C LYS A 68 5.30 43.38 -6.46
N LEU A 69 5.25 43.79 -5.19
CA LEU A 69 5.25 42.91 -4.02
C LEU A 69 3.85 42.86 -3.44
N THR A 70 3.34 41.64 -3.19
CA THR A 70 2.02 41.44 -2.59
C THR A 70 2.17 40.64 -1.32
N THR A 71 1.54 41.11 -0.24
CA THR A 71 1.54 40.41 1.04
C THR A 71 0.13 39.90 1.33
N HIS A 72 -0.01 38.60 1.55
CA HIS A 72 -1.28 37.97 1.92
C HIS A 72 -1.06 37.00 3.09
N ALA A 73 -1.88 37.10 4.14
CA ALA A 73 -1.86 36.18 5.28
C ALA A 73 -0.46 35.89 5.88
N ARG A 74 0.41 36.90 5.95
CA ARG A 74 1.83 36.85 6.42
C ARG A 74 2.82 36.18 5.46
N GLU A 75 2.40 35.84 4.25
CA GLU A 75 3.29 35.39 3.18
C GLU A 75 3.49 36.52 2.17
N THR A 76 4.75 36.67 1.75
CA THR A 76 5.17 37.66 0.76
C THR A 76 5.36 36.98 -0.59
N TYR A 77 4.80 37.59 -1.62
CA TYR A 77 4.85 37.10 -2.98
C TYR A 77 5.47 38.16 -3.90
N PHE A 78 6.30 37.70 -4.82
CA PHE A 78 6.91 38.50 -5.87
C PHE A 78 6.20 38.24 -7.18
N THR A 79 5.99 39.30 -7.96
CA THR A 79 5.40 39.20 -9.29
C THR A 79 6.49 39.02 -10.33
N ILE A 80 6.40 37.95 -11.12
CA ILE A 80 7.30 37.65 -12.22
C ILE A 80 6.51 37.68 -13.52
N ARG A 81 7.09 38.29 -14.56
CA ARG A 81 6.57 38.25 -15.92
C ARG A 81 7.17 37.08 -16.68
N HIS A 82 6.29 36.23 -17.21
CA HIS A 82 6.62 35.16 -18.14
C HIS A 82 7.00 35.76 -19.52
N PRO A 83 7.93 35.14 -20.28
CA PRO A 83 8.31 35.58 -21.64
C PRO A 83 7.12 35.74 -22.60
N GLU A 84 6.11 34.89 -22.45
CA GLU A 84 4.81 34.94 -23.17
C GLU A 84 3.89 36.12 -22.77
N GLY A 85 4.37 37.05 -21.94
CA GLY A 85 3.73 38.36 -21.72
C GLY A 85 2.67 38.43 -20.61
N PHE A 86 2.60 37.44 -19.71
CA PHE A 86 1.71 37.49 -18.54
C PHE A 86 2.50 37.47 -17.22
N GLU A 87 1.89 37.96 -16.16
CA GLU A 87 2.47 38.06 -14.82
C GLU A 87 1.87 37.01 -13.89
N PHE A 88 2.70 36.42 -13.04
CA PHE A 88 2.29 35.44 -12.04
C PHE A 88 3.06 35.65 -10.75
N MET A 89 2.53 35.12 -9.65
CA MET A 89 3.11 35.29 -8.32
C MET A 89 3.95 34.08 -7.93
N ILE A 90 5.13 34.32 -7.37
CA ILE A 90 5.96 33.30 -6.71
C ILE A 90 6.17 33.66 -5.24
N SER A 91 6.33 32.67 -4.38
CA SER A 91 6.61 32.89 -2.97
C SER A 91 7.99 33.54 -2.77
N ALA A 92 8.16 34.28 -1.65
CA ALA A 92 9.46 34.83 -1.27
C ALA A 92 10.55 33.76 -1.14
N LYS A 93 10.17 32.54 -0.71
CA LYS A 93 11.09 31.40 -0.67
C LYS A 93 11.60 31.05 -2.07
N ASN A 94 10.68 30.88 -3.04
CA ASN A 94 11.07 30.58 -4.41
C ASN A 94 11.90 31.71 -5.03
N MET A 95 11.54 32.97 -4.77
CA MET A 95 12.31 34.13 -5.25
C MET A 95 13.74 34.13 -4.69
N ASN A 96 13.92 33.85 -3.40
CA ASN A 96 15.25 33.76 -2.79
C ASN A 96 16.09 32.66 -3.42
N ASP A 97 15.50 31.48 -3.65
CA ASP A 97 16.17 30.38 -4.34
C ASP A 97 16.57 30.78 -5.77
N LEU A 98 15.74 31.54 -6.48
CA LEU A 98 16.06 32.04 -7.82
C LEU A 98 17.20 33.07 -7.79
N ILE A 99 17.20 34.01 -6.85
CA ILE A 99 18.28 35.02 -6.72
C ILE A 99 19.63 34.35 -6.44
N ILE A 100 19.65 33.30 -5.60
CA ILE A 100 20.89 32.61 -5.25
C ILE A 100 21.47 31.83 -6.44
N ASN A 101 20.60 31.32 -7.32
CA ASN A 101 20.99 30.33 -8.32
C ASN A 101 20.96 30.85 -9.77
N ASN A 102 20.61 32.12 -10.04
CA ASN A 102 20.50 32.64 -11.40
C ASN A 102 21.19 33.99 -11.53
N ASP A 103 21.70 34.26 -12.74
CA ASP A 103 22.12 35.61 -13.10
C ASP A 103 20.90 36.47 -13.48
N ILE A 104 20.80 37.65 -12.84
CA ILE A 104 19.73 38.62 -13.08
C ILE A 104 20.34 39.91 -13.62
N ILE A 105 20.06 40.26 -14.88
CA ILE A 105 20.55 41.48 -15.52
C ILE A 105 19.37 42.41 -15.76
N LYS A 106 19.40 43.60 -15.13
CA LYS A 106 18.34 44.62 -15.25
C LYS A 106 16.93 44.04 -14.99
N GLY A 107 16.81 43.17 -13.98
CA GLY A 107 15.55 42.52 -13.61
C GLY A 107 15.17 41.29 -14.44
N VAL A 108 15.94 40.92 -15.47
CA VAL A 108 15.67 39.74 -16.31
C VAL A 108 16.56 38.57 -15.89
N PHE A 109 15.95 37.41 -15.65
CA PHE A 109 16.65 36.15 -15.44
C PHE A 109 17.22 35.65 -16.77
N VAL A 110 18.55 35.49 -16.80
CA VAL A 110 19.28 35.10 -18.02
C VAL A 110 19.24 33.58 -18.23
N ASP A 111 19.22 32.83 -17.13
CA ASP A 111 19.25 31.37 -17.19
C ASP A 111 17.89 30.76 -17.60
N PRO A 112 17.90 29.62 -18.30
CA PRO A 112 16.68 28.90 -18.64
C PRO A 112 15.98 28.38 -17.39
N MET A 113 14.69 28.65 -17.26
CA MET A 113 13.85 28.23 -16.13
C MET A 113 12.59 27.51 -16.61
N PHE A 114 12.01 26.69 -15.72
CA PHE A 114 10.80 25.91 -15.97
C PHE A 114 10.03 25.71 -14.65
N PHE A 115 8.80 25.20 -14.71
CA PHE A 115 7.97 24.95 -13.54
C PHE A 115 8.11 23.51 -13.01
N ASN A 116 8.24 23.33 -11.71
CA ASN A 116 8.25 22.00 -11.08
C ASN A 116 6.82 21.46 -10.85
N ASN A 117 6.71 20.28 -10.23
CA ASN A 117 5.43 19.67 -9.81
C ASN A 117 4.53 20.55 -8.92
N ASN A 118 5.12 21.45 -8.14
CA ASN A 118 4.41 22.39 -7.28
C ASN A 118 4.10 23.71 -7.99
N LEU A 119 4.41 23.81 -9.30
CA LEU A 119 4.35 25.04 -10.09
C LEU A 119 5.25 26.16 -9.55
N GLU A 120 6.36 25.80 -8.90
CA GLU A 120 7.44 26.72 -8.54
C GLU A 120 8.42 26.83 -9.71
N LEU A 121 8.86 28.04 -9.99
CA LEU A 121 9.85 28.32 -11.04
C LEU A 121 11.25 27.92 -10.56
N ILE A 122 11.96 27.08 -11.32
CA ILE A 122 13.30 26.58 -10.98
C ILE A 122 14.26 26.81 -12.15
N ASN A 123 15.52 27.08 -11.84
CA ASN A 123 16.62 27.11 -12.81
C ASN A 123 16.96 25.70 -13.35
N GLY A 124 16.93 25.57 -14.68
CA GLY A 124 17.25 24.35 -15.42
C GLY A 124 18.72 23.93 -15.39
N LYS A 125 19.64 24.76 -14.87
CA LYS A 125 21.07 24.43 -14.70
C LYS A 125 21.42 23.92 -13.30
N THR A 126 20.47 23.85 -12.38
CA THR A 126 20.74 23.44 -11.00
C THR A 126 20.93 21.93 -10.86
N LYS A 127 21.72 21.51 -9.86
CA LYS A 127 21.80 20.08 -9.46
C LYS A 127 20.42 19.48 -9.13
N THR A 128 19.48 20.31 -8.68
CA THR A 128 18.10 19.92 -8.40
C THR A 128 17.37 19.47 -9.68
N PHE A 129 17.52 20.21 -10.78
CA PHE A 129 16.97 19.80 -12.08
C PHE A 129 17.58 18.49 -12.58
N ALA A 130 18.92 18.39 -12.57
CA ALA A 130 19.60 17.17 -13.00
C ALA A 130 19.12 15.93 -12.22
N LYS A 131 18.92 16.06 -10.91
CA LYS A 131 18.36 15.00 -10.06
C LYS A 131 16.90 14.67 -10.38
N LEU A 132 16.06 15.66 -10.70
CA LEU A 132 14.66 15.44 -11.07
C LEU A 132 14.55 14.68 -12.40
N VAL A 133 15.33 15.10 -13.41
CA VAL A 133 15.40 14.43 -14.71
C VAL A 133 15.96 13.01 -14.57
N GLU A 134 17.05 12.82 -13.82
CA GLU A 134 17.63 11.48 -13.59
C GLU A 134 16.64 10.55 -12.87
N LYS A 135 15.91 11.05 -11.87
CA LYS A 135 14.89 10.29 -11.16
C LYS A 135 13.76 9.85 -12.09
N GLU A 136 13.30 10.73 -12.98
CA GLU A 136 12.25 10.42 -13.94
C GLU A 136 12.68 9.43 -15.00
N ASN A 137 13.88 9.62 -15.57
CA ASN A 137 14.44 8.67 -16.52
C ASN A 137 14.59 7.28 -15.88
N LYS A 138 15.03 7.22 -14.61
CA LYS A 138 15.08 5.95 -13.86
C LYS A 138 13.69 5.34 -13.67
N LYS A 139 12.66 6.12 -13.34
CA LYS A 139 11.29 5.59 -13.21
C LYS A 139 10.78 5.02 -14.53
N GLU A 140 10.98 5.74 -15.63
CA GLU A 140 10.51 5.28 -16.94
C GLU A 140 11.25 4.02 -17.38
N GLN A 141 12.57 3.98 -17.20
CA GLN A 141 13.38 2.79 -17.42
C GLN A 141 12.92 1.60 -16.56
N GLN A 142 12.52 1.83 -15.31
CA GLN A 142 12.01 0.76 -14.44
C GLN A 142 10.62 0.27 -14.87
N LYS A 143 9.73 1.15 -15.35
CA LYS A 143 8.46 0.72 -15.95
C LYS A 143 8.69 -0.16 -17.18
N GLU A 144 9.60 0.23 -18.06
CA GLU A 144 9.97 -0.56 -19.24
C GLU A 144 10.57 -1.92 -18.83
N THR A 145 11.46 -1.92 -17.83
CA THR A 145 12.06 -3.13 -17.27
C THR A 145 10.98 -4.09 -16.76
N VAL A 146 10.07 -3.60 -15.90
CA VAL A 146 8.98 -4.41 -15.33
C VAL A 146 7.98 -4.86 -16.39
N ALA A 147 7.70 -4.04 -17.41
CA ALA A 147 6.85 -4.42 -18.53
C ALA A 147 7.47 -5.53 -19.39
N GLY A 148 8.80 -5.57 -19.49
CA GLY A 148 9.55 -6.58 -20.22
C GLY A 148 9.73 -7.92 -19.49
N LEU A 149 9.48 -7.98 -18.18
CA LEU A 149 9.66 -9.19 -17.37
C LEU A 149 8.74 -10.33 -17.82
N LYS A 150 9.34 -11.49 -18.07
CA LYS A 150 8.67 -12.76 -18.33
C LYS A 150 8.81 -13.68 -17.14
N VAL A 151 7.86 -14.61 -17.01
CA VAL A 151 7.90 -15.63 -15.95
C VAL A 151 9.23 -16.37 -16.02
N GLY A 152 9.91 -16.46 -14.88
CA GLY A 152 11.23 -17.04 -14.76
C GLY A 152 12.40 -16.04 -14.85
N ASP A 153 12.17 -14.79 -15.27
CA ASP A 153 13.25 -13.81 -15.37
C ASP A 153 13.82 -13.47 -13.98
N GLY A 154 15.14 -13.61 -13.85
CA GLY A 154 15.87 -13.38 -12.62
C GLY A 154 16.35 -11.93 -12.49
N PHE A 155 16.36 -11.41 -11.27
CA PHE A 155 16.85 -10.07 -10.97
C PHE A 155 17.33 -9.95 -9.52
N THR A 156 18.14 -8.93 -9.24
CA THR A 156 18.61 -8.62 -7.89
C THR A 156 17.96 -7.33 -7.40
N TYR A 157 17.63 -7.28 -6.11
CA TYR A 157 17.21 -6.08 -5.38
C TYR A 157 17.75 -6.11 -3.95
N LEU A 158 18.38 -5.02 -3.50
CA LEU A 158 19.02 -4.92 -2.16
C LEU A 158 19.95 -6.10 -1.82
N LYS A 159 20.73 -6.57 -2.80
CA LYS A 159 21.64 -7.75 -2.68
C LYS A 159 20.92 -9.08 -2.43
N GLU A 160 19.61 -9.13 -2.65
CA GLU A 160 18.83 -10.36 -2.63
C GLU A 160 18.41 -10.73 -4.04
N ASP A 161 18.42 -12.03 -4.31
CA ASP A 161 18.17 -12.60 -5.62
C ASP A 161 16.72 -13.06 -5.72
N TYR A 162 16.09 -12.71 -6.83
CA TYR A 162 14.68 -12.97 -7.11
C TYR A 162 14.52 -13.57 -8.50
N TYR A 163 13.38 -14.23 -8.72
CA TYR A 163 12.83 -14.41 -10.06
C TYR A 163 11.36 -14.02 -10.10
N TYR A 164 10.92 -13.57 -11.27
CA TYR A 164 9.56 -13.13 -11.53
C TYR A 164 8.64 -14.32 -11.78
N CYS A 165 7.52 -14.42 -11.06
CA CYS A 165 6.57 -15.54 -11.18
C CYS A 165 5.33 -15.20 -12.02
N GLY A 166 5.16 -13.94 -12.43
CA GLY A 166 4.06 -13.49 -13.27
C GLY A 166 3.08 -12.53 -12.57
N LYS A 167 2.07 -12.09 -13.33
CA LYS A 167 0.95 -11.30 -12.80
C LYS A 167 -0.14 -12.24 -12.32
N VAL A 168 -0.66 -11.98 -11.13
CA VAL A 168 -1.65 -12.81 -10.47
C VAL A 168 -2.76 -11.95 -9.86
N HIS A 169 -3.88 -12.58 -9.58
CA HIS A 169 -4.98 -12.03 -8.79
C HIS A 169 -4.90 -12.58 -7.37
N ALA A 170 -4.99 -11.71 -6.37
CA ALA A 170 -4.99 -12.12 -4.97
C ALA A 170 -6.02 -11.33 -4.15
N ILE A 171 -6.61 -12.02 -3.18
CA ILE A 171 -7.31 -11.39 -2.06
C ILE A 171 -6.32 -11.42 -0.89
N CYS A 172 -6.00 -10.25 -0.34
CA CYS A 172 -5.04 -10.13 0.74
C CYS A 172 -5.69 -9.54 2.00
N ILE A 173 -5.32 -10.07 3.16
CA ILE A 173 -5.65 -9.49 4.45
C ILE A 173 -4.61 -8.40 4.75
N LYS A 174 -5.08 -7.22 5.12
CA LYS A 174 -4.19 -6.13 5.54
C LYS A 174 -3.76 -6.40 6.97
N LYS A 175 -2.45 -6.41 7.26
CA LYS A 175 -1.93 -6.54 8.63
C LYS A 175 -2.53 -5.55 9.64
N THR A 176 -3.03 -4.41 9.18
CA THR A 176 -3.63 -3.37 10.03
C THR A 176 -5.13 -3.56 10.27
N LYS A 177 -5.77 -4.53 9.60
CA LYS A 177 -7.20 -4.85 9.74
C LYS A 177 -7.36 -6.36 9.88
N GLU A 178 -7.54 -6.81 11.12
CA GLU A 178 -7.80 -8.23 11.41
C GLU A 178 -8.98 -8.75 10.57
N PHE A 179 -8.73 -9.82 9.79
CA PHE A 179 -9.71 -10.63 9.07
C PHE A 179 -10.72 -9.89 8.15
N ALA A 180 -10.39 -8.69 7.70
CA ALA A 180 -11.13 -8.01 6.63
C ALA A 180 -10.37 -8.16 5.31
N TYR A 181 -11.01 -8.79 4.33
CA TYR A 181 -10.48 -8.91 2.97
C TYR A 181 -11.48 -8.35 1.96
N PRO A 182 -11.02 -7.79 0.83
CA PRO A 182 -11.89 -7.15 -0.15
C PRO A 182 -12.79 -8.17 -0.86
N ASP A 183 -13.98 -7.73 -1.28
CA ASP A 183 -14.96 -8.55 -2.02
C ASP A 183 -14.42 -9.13 -3.33
N LYS A 184 -13.35 -8.56 -3.87
CA LYS A 184 -12.75 -8.93 -5.15
C LYS A 184 -11.23 -8.94 -5.08
N SER A 185 -10.62 -9.90 -5.75
CA SER A 185 -9.18 -10.00 -5.95
C SER A 185 -8.61 -8.76 -6.67
N SER A 186 -7.43 -8.30 -6.25
CA SER A 186 -6.64 -7.27 -6.94
C SER A 186 -5.47 -7.89 -7.71
N VAL A 187 -4.93 -7.17 -8.69
CA VAL A 187 -3.78 -7.62 -9.49
C VAL A 187 -2.47 -7.30 -8.77
N TYR A 188 -1.54 -8.25 -8.77
CA TYR A 188 -0.21 -8.14 -8.18
C TYR A 188 0.85 -8.77 -9.09
N HIS A 189 2.09 -8.33 -8.94
CA HIS A 189 3.27 -9.06 -9.37
C HIS A 189 3.63 -10.10 -8.30
N LEU A 190 3.69 -11.38 -8.68
CA LEU A 190 4.18 -12.46 -7.85
C LEU A 190 5.70 -12.63 -8.07
N LEU A 191 6.44 -12.69 -6.97
CA LEU A 191 7.90 -12.80 -6.95
C LEU A 191 8.32 -13.90 -6.01
N PHE A 192 9.40 -14.60 -6.34
CA PHE A 192 10.09 -15.48 -5.40
C PHE A 192 11.46 -14.91 -5.07
N ASN A 193 11.76 -14.81 -3.78
CA ASN A 193 13.06 -14.44 -3.26
C ASN A 193 13.88 -15.71 -3.01
N SER A 194 14.82 -15.99 -3.91
CA SER A 194 15.69 -17.16 -3.87
C SER A 194 16.67 -17.12 -2.70
N THR A 195 17.06 -15.93 -2.24
CA THR A 195 17.95 -15.77 -1.07
C THR A 195 17.27 -16.16 0.23
N ARG A 196 15.99 -15.79 0.41
CA ARG A 196 15.22 -16.01 1.65
C ARG A 196 14.31 -17.24 1.60
N GLY A 197 14.04 -17.78 0.42
CA GLY A 197 13.07 -18.85 0.18
C GLY A 197 11.63 -18.40 0.45
N THR A 198 11.24 -17.19 0.03
CA THR A 198 9.91 -16.63 0.30
C THR A 198 9.25 -16.02 -0.92
N TYR A 199 7.92 -16.12 -0.98
CA TYR A 199 7.10 -15.42 -1.97
C TYR A 199 6.72 -14.00 -1.52
N ALA A 200 6.51 -13.12 -2.49
CA ALA A 200 6.03 -11.75 -2.30
C ALA A 200 4.99 -11.36 -3.36
N LEU A 201 4.06 -10.51 -2.93
CA LEU A 201 3.15 -9.78 -3.82
C LEU A 201 3.47 -8.29 -3.79
N ASN A 202 3.48 -7.66 -4.97
CA ASN A 202 3.73 -6.22 -5.11
C ASN A 202 2.86 -5.62 -6.23
N GLN A 203 2.10 -4.55 -5.96
CA GLN A 203 1.30 -3.85 -6.98
C GLN A 203 2.09 -2.85 -7.81
N ARG A 204 3.22 -2.36 -7.29
CA ARG A 204 4.01 -1.25 -7.83
C ARG A 204 5.48 -1.62 -7.92
N LEU A 205 5.74 -2.73 -8.60
CA LEU A 205 7.09 -3.26 -8.77
C LEU A 205 8.00 -2.26 -9.52
N ASP A 206 7.41 -1.40 -10.34
CA ASP A 206 8.06 -0.29 -11.06
C ASP A 206 8.65 0.80 -10.15
N ASN A 207 8.29 0.83 -8.87
CA ASN A 207 8.90 1.73 -7.89
C ASN A 207 10.28 1.27 -7.41
N TYR A 208 10.69 0.06 -7.77
CA TYR A 208 11.90 -0.58 -7.27
C TYR A 208 12.96 -0.62 -8.36
N ASN A 209 14.22 -0.36 -7.98
CA ASN A 209 15.34 -0.44 -8.90
C ASN A 209 15.75 -1.90 -9.07
N LEU A 210 15.11 -2.60 -10.02
CA LEU A 210 15.43 -3.99 -10.31
C LEU A 210 16.67 -4.06 -11.21
N GLU A 211 17.56 -5.00 -10.90
CA GLU A 211 18.75 -5.28 -11.70
C GLU A 211 18.60 -6.65 -12.36
N PRO A 212 18.17 -6.74 -13.64
CA PRO A 212 18.03 -8.02 -14.33
C PRO A 212 19.33 -8.82 -14.36
N ARG A 213 19.25 -10.13 -14.12
CA ARG A 213 20.40 -11.05 -14.14
C ARG A 213 20.01 -12.38 -14.74
N ALA A 214 20.46 -12.62 -15.98
CA ALA A 214 20.16 -13.84 -16.72
C ALA A 214 20.62 -15.13 -16.02
N LEU A 215 21.69 -15.07 -15.21
CA LEU A 215 22.18 -16.20 -14.41
C LEU A 215 21.17 -16.66 -13.33
N LEU A 216 20.25 -15.79 -12.94
CA LEU A 216 19.19 -16.09 -11.97
C LEU A 216 17.90 -16.59 -12.65
N ASN A 217 17.88 -16.70 -13.98
CA ASN A 217 16.69 -17.13 -14.70
C ASN A 217 16.31 -18.56 -14.30
N LYS A 218 15.01 -18.77 -14.11
CA LYS A 218 14.41 -20.04 -13.74
C LYS A 218 13.46 -20.49 -14.83
N LYS A 219 13.59 -21.76 -15.25
CA LYS A 219 12.56 -22.39 -16.09
C LYS A 219 11.38 -22.78 -15.19
N THR A 220 10.27 -22.05 -15.30
CA THR A 220 9.05 -22.25 -14.53
C THR A 220 7.84 -21.69 -15.30
N THR A 221 6.63 -21.96 -14.83
CA THR A 221 5.38 -21.42 -15.36
C THR A 221 4.59 -20.68 -14.28
N ALA A 222 3.69 -19.78 -14.68
CA ALA A 222 2.89 -19.03 -13.72
C ALA A 222 1.99 -19.95 -12.87
N ASP A 223 1.41 -20.99 -13.47
CA ASP A 223 0.52 -21.91 -12.75
C ASP A 223 1.28 -22.77 -11.72
N GLU A 224 2.50 -23.21 -12.05
CA GLU A 224 3.38 -23.90 -11.09
C GLU A 224 3.75 -23.00 -9.91
N GLU A 225 4.16 -21.75 -10.18
CA GLU A 225 4.50 -20.80 -9.13
C GLU A 225 3.30 -20.39 -8.27
N ILE A 226 2.11 -20.27 -8.87
CA ILE A 226 0.87 -20.00 -8.11
C ILE A 226 0.58 -21.15 -7.13
N LYS A 227 0.76 -22.41 -7.57
CA LYS A 227 0.57 -23.58 -6.71
C LYS A 227 1.55 -23.54 -5.52
N LEU A 228 2.84 -23.35 -5.81
CA LEU A 228 3.89 -23.27 -4.77
C LEU A 228 3.69 -22.09 -3.82
N ALA A 229 3.26 -20.93 -4.34
CA ALA A 229 3.00 -19.76 -3.54
C ALA A 229 1.79 -19.94 -2.60
N ASN A 230 0.72 -20.58 -3.07
CA ASN A 230 -0.42 -20.94 -2.23
C ASN A 230 -0.04 -21.97 -1.16
N GLU A 231 0.75 -22.99 -1.51
CA GLU A 231 1.29 -23.95 -0.53
C GLU A 231 2.13 -23.25 0.54
N PHE A 232 2.93 -22.25 0.15
CA PHE A 232 3.73 -21.45 1.07
C PHE A 232 2.86 -20.62 2.03
N TRP A 233 1.95 -19.79 1.52
CA TRP A 233 1.16 -18.86 2.34
C TRP A 233 0.04 -19.51 3.14
N GLN A 234 -0.52 -20.62 2.65
CA GLN A 234 -1.52 -21.42 3.36
C GLN A 234 -0.90 -22.48 4.27
N SER A 235 0.43 -22.47 4.44
CA SER A 235 1.10 -23.29 5.44
C SER A 235 0.97 -22.69 6.84
N TYR A 236 1.13 -23.53 7.86
CA TYR A 236 1.18 -23.11 9.25
C TYR A 236 2.45 -22.32 9.62
N ARG A 237 3.44 -22.26 8.73
CA ARG A 237 4.74 -21.63 9.00
C ARG A 237 4.61 -20.11 8.95
N THR A 238 5.37 -19.42 9.81
CA THR A 238 5.42 -17.96 9.75
C THR A 238 6.12 -17.47 8.51
N ASN A 239 5.49 -16.52 7.83
CA ASN A 239 6.08 -15.81 6.70
C ASN A 239 7.26 -14.97 7.17
N ARG A 240 8.46 -15.29 6.68
CA ARG A 240 9.61 -14.38 6.84
C ARG A 240 9.34 -13.11 6.03
N HIS A 241 9.83 -11.98 6.54
CA HIS A 241 9.72 -10.72 5.82
C HIS A 241 10.42 -10.82 4.45
N ASN A 242 9.76 -10.30 3.41
CA ASN A 242 10.30 -10.16 2.07
C ASN A 242 10.35 -8.65 1.73
N PRO A 243 11.52 -8.08 1.38
CA PRO A 243 11.67 -6.63 1.11
C PRO A 243 10.81 -6.09 -0.03
N LEU A 244 10.49 -6.93 -1.02
CA LEU A 244 9.57 -6.57 -2.11
C LEU A 244 8.12 -6.95 -1.80
N GLY A 245 7.86 -7.62 -0.68
CA GLY A 245 6.52 -7.96 -0.24
C GLY A 245 5.83 -6.76 0.39
N GLU A 246 4.61 -6.46 -0.08
CA GLU A 246 3.73 -5.56 0.64
C GLU A 246 3.42 -6.11 2.05
N SER A 247 2.96 -5.24 2.94
CA SER A 247 2.51 -5.65 4.28
C SER A 247 1.24 -6.53 4.25
N ASN A 248 0.64 -6.75 3.09
CA ASN A 248 -0.58 -7.54 2.93
C ASN A 248 -0.22 -9.02 2.75
N ILE A 249 -0.95 -9.91 3.42
CA ILE A 249 -0.73 -11.36 3.31
C ILE A 249 -1.85 -11.96 2.46
N PRO A 250 -1.53 -12.64 1.34
CA PRO A 250 -2.55 -13.22 0.49
C PRO A 250 -3.20 -14.43 1.14
N VAL A 251 -4.52 -14.51 1.01
CA VAL A 251 -5.36 -15.66 1.38
C VAL A 251 -5.28 -16.73 0.31
N LEU A 252 -5.43 -16.29 -0.94
CA LEU A 252 -5.33 -17.11 -2.13
C LEU A 252 -4.79 -16.27 -3.27
N VAL A 253 -3.92 -16.88 -4.08
CA VAL A 253 -3.43 -16.34 -5.34
C VAL A 253 -3.96 -17.20 -6.49
N HIS A 254 -4.38 -16.55 -7.57
CA HIS A 254 -4.95 -17.23 -8.73
C HIS A 254 -4.61 -16.48 -10.03
N ASN A 255 -4.65 -17.17 -11.19
CA ASN A 255 -4.33 -16.57 -12.49
C ASN A 255 -5.47 -15.68 -13.05
N LYS A 256 -6.70 -15.90 -12.58
CA LYS A 256 -7.92 -15.14 -12.94
C LYS A 256 -8.49 -14.39 -11.75
N SER A 257 -9.20 -13.30 -12.02
CA SER A 257 -9.94 -12.56 -10.99
C SER A 257 -11.06 -13.41 -10.39
N PHE A 258 -11.25 -13.29 -9.08
CA PHE A 258 -12.30 -13.99 -8.32
C PHE A 258 -12.89 -13.08 -7.23
N LYS A 259 -14.05 -13.44 -6.70
CA LYS A 259 -14.68 -12.74 -5.57
C LYS A 259 -14.51 -13.52 -4.28
N ALA A 260 -14.57 -12.79 -3.16
CA ALA A 260 -14.57 -13.36 -1.81
C ALA A 260 -15.62 -14.48 -1.65
N LYS A 261 -16.83 -14.27 -2.15
CA LYS A 261 -17.93 -15.25 -2.10
C LYS A 261 -17.67 -16.56 -2.86
N ASP A 262 -16.69 -16.56 -3.77
CA ASP A 262 -16.33 -17.74 -4.56
C ASP A 262 -15.28 -18.59 -3.83
N LEU A 263 -14.67 -18.05 -2.75
CA LEU A 263 -13.70 -18.77 -1.94
C LEU A 263 -14.39 -19.86 -1.12
N LYS A 264 -13.79 -21.04 -1.14
CA LYS A 264 -14.13 -22.18 -0.29
C LYS A 264 -12.94 -22.52 0.58
N ILE A 265 -13.21 -23.14 1.72
CA ILE A 265 -12.17 -23.57 2.68
C ILE A 265 -12.28 -25.08 2.83
N LYS A 266 -11.17 -25.78 2.67
CA LYS A 266 -11.04 -27.22 2.96
C LYS A 266 -10.15 -27.38 4.17
N TYR A 267 -10.59 -28.18 5.13
CA TYR A 267 -9.82 -28.46 6.34
C TYR A 267 -9.00 -29.73 6.17
N GLU A 268 -7.72 -29.65 6.50
CA GLU A 268 -6.79 -30.76 6.45
C GLU A 268 -6.16 -30.96 7.82
N GLU A 269 -6.09 -32.21 8.28
CA GLU A 269 -5.50 -32.55 9.56
C GLU A 269 -4.01 -32.24 9.55
N ILE A 270 -3.51 -31.67 10.65
CA ILE A 270 -2.10 -31.34 10.84
C ILE A 270 -1.58 -32.00 12.11
N ASN A 271 -0.33 -32.44 12.07
CA ASN A 271 0.34 -32.93 13.24
C ASN A 271 0.67 -31.75 14.17
N VAL A 272 0.19 -31.81 15.41
CA VAL A 272 0.42 -30.78 16.43
C VAL A 272 1.91 -30.67 16.76
N ASP A 273 2.67 -31.76 16.68
CA ASP A 273 4.12 -31.75 16.95
C ASP A 273 4.89 -30.88 15.93
N ASP A 274 4.42 -30.80 14.68
CA ASP A 274 5.04 -29.98 13.64
C ASP A 274 4.86 -28.47 13.87
N LEU A 275 3.78 -28.09 14.56
CA LEU A 275 3.55 -26.73 15.05
C LEU A 275 4.45 -26.41 16.24
N MET A 276 4.54 -27.33 17.20
CA MET A 276 5.30 -27.16 18.45
C MET A 276 6.78 -26.88 18.20
N ASN A 277 7.37 -27.54 17.19
CA ASN A 277 8.77 -27.37 16.79
C ASN A 277 9.08 -26.01 16.14
N ASN A 278 8.08 -25.32 15.58
CA ASN A 278 8.24 -24.01 14.93
C ASN A 278 7.73 -22.83 15.79
N GLY A 279 6.96 -23.14 16.84
CA GLY A 279 6.59 -22.23 17.93
C GLY A 279 5.66 -21.06 17.55
N ARG A 280 5.04 -21.06 16.37
CA ARG A 280 4.20 -19.95 15.89
C ARG A 280 3.10 -20.42 14.93
N PHE A 281 1.87 -19.93 15.16
CA PHE A 281 0.74 -20.09 14.23
C PHE A 281 0.74 -19.00 13.16
N ASN A 282 0.37 -19.33 11.93
CA ASN A 282 0.14 -18.34 10.88
C ASN A 282 -1.22 -17.65 11.13
N GLU A 283 -1.18 -16.39 11.54
CA GLU A 283 -2.35 -15.56 11.89
C GLU A 283 -3.37 -15.37 10.75
N ASN A 284 -3.03 -15.74 9.51
CA ASN A 284 -3.86 -15.50 8.33
C ASN A 284 -4.62 -16.75 7.86
N VAL A 285 -4.45 -17.87 8.56
CA VAL A 285 -5.05 -19.15 8.19
C VAL A 285 -6.05 -19.56 9.27
N PRO A 286 -7.28 -19.95 8.91
CA PRO A 286 -8.23 -20.48 9.88
C PRO A 286 -7.76 -21.86 10.35
N PHE A 287 -7.78 -22.10 11.65
CA PHE A 287 -7.56 -23.43 12.22
C PHE A 287 -8.88 -23.99 12.72
N MET A 288 -9.03 -25.31 12.78
CA MET A 288 -10.20 -25.97 13.34
C MET A 288 -9.77 -27.09 14.28
N THR A 289 -10.45 -27.25 15.41
CA THR A 289 -10.27 -28.44 16.28
C THR A 289 -11.62 -29.11 16.52
N LYS A 290 -11.58 -30.40 16.82
CA LYS A 290 -12.74 -31.13 17.31
C LYS A 290 -12.80 -30.99 18.84
N ASP A 291 -13.90 -30.43 19.36
CA ASP A 291 -14.10 -30.23 20.80
C ASP A 291 -14.85 -31.41 21.43
N ASN A 292 -15.70 -32.13 20.66
CA ASN A 292 -16.41 -33.38 21.00
C ASN A 292 -16.91 -34.09 19.72
N GLU A 293 -17.65 -35.22 19.80
CA GLU A 293 -18.03 -36.08 18.66
C GLU A 293 -18.59 -35.35 17.41
N GLN A 294 -19.26 -34.20 17.57
CA GLN A 294 -19.88 -33.43 16.47
C GLN A 294 -19.58 -31.92 16.49
N THR A 295 -18.87 -31.39 17.48
CA THR A 295 -18.65 -29.94 17.61
C THR A 295 -17.24 -29.57 17.18
N TYR A 296 -17.14 -28.79 16.10
CA TYR A 296 -15.90 -28.20 15.63
C TYR A 296 -15.79 -26.76 16.12
N ARG A 297 -14.55 -26.30 16.33
CA ARG A 297 -14.30 -24.90 16.63
C ARG A 297 -13.25 -24.29 15.72
N VAL A 298 -13.51 -23.11 15.17
CA VAL A 298 -12.56 -22.35 14.33
C VAL A 298 -11.79 -21.33 15.14
N PHE A 299 -10.48 -21.29 14.94
CA PHE A 299 -9.57 -20.34 15.58
C PHE A 299 -8.97 -19.37 14.59
N PHE A 300 -8.82 -18.14 15.05
CA PHE A 300 -8.08 -17.08 14.39
C PHE A 300 -7.02 -16.53 15.35
N GLY A 301 -5.78 -16.44 14.88
CA GLY A 301 -4.69 -15.84 15.64
C GLY A 301 -4.76 -14.31 15.54
N VAL A 302 -4.85 -13.62 16.67
CA VAL A 302 -4.79 -12.15 16.71
C VAL A 302 -3.48 -11.72 17.38
N SER A 303 -2.61 -11.05 16.60
CA SER A 303 -1.42 -10.40 17.15
C SER A 303 -1.81 -9.04 17.73
N ASN A 304 -1.93 -8.96 19.05
CA ASN A 304 -2.05 -7.67 19.70
C ASN A 304 -0.65 -7.07 19.85
N ASN A 305 -0.44 -5.85 19.34
CA ASN A 305 0.84 -5.15 19.44
C ASN A 305 1.04 -4.52 20.84
N THR A 306 0.52 -5.17 21.88
CA THR A 306 0.61 -4.71 23.26
C THR A 306 1.81 -5.36 23.95
N THR A 307 2.71 -4.49 24.38
CA THR A 307 3.84 -4.65 25.32
C THR A 307 3.94 -5.98 26.08
N ARG A 308 5.12 -6.61 25.92
CA ARG A 308 5.70 -7.70 26.75
C ARG A 308 5.28 -7.60 28.22
N SER A 309 4.61 -8.61 28.74
CA SER A 309 4.43 -8.81 30.19
C SER A 309 4.70 -10.27 30.55
N TYR A 310 5.62 -10.46 31.50
CA TYR A 310 6.15 -11.74 31.96
C TYR A 310 5.43 -12.12 33.27
N TYR A 311 4.79 -13.29 33.35
CA TYR A 311 4.41 -13.90 34.63
C TYR A 311 4.44 -15.42 34.53
N GLY A 312 5.35 -16.03 35.30
CA GLY A 312 5.36 -17.46 35.57
C GLY A 312 4.99 -17.73 37.02
N ARG A 313 4.20 -18.79 37.26
CA ARG A 313 4.26 -19.72 38.41
C ARG A 313 3.00 -20.59 38.43
N SER A 314 3.18 -21.90 38.20
CA SER A 314 2.52 -23.05 38.85
C SER A 314 2.51 -24.24 37.87
N GLY A 315 2.76 -25.43 38.41
CA GLY A 315 3.08 -26.66 37.69
C GLY A 315 1.91 -27.36 37.01
N ASP A 316 1.14 -26.63 36.22
CA ASP A 316 0.33 -27.19 35.14
C ASP A 316 1.02 -26.86 33.82
N TYR A 317 1.10 -27.81 32.87
CA TYR A 317 1.66 -27.58 31.53
C TYR A 317 0.70 -26.71 30.70
N ASN A 318 0.54 -25.45 31.09
CA ASN A 318 -0.02 -24.41 30.26
C ASN A 318 1.01 -24.07 29.18
N ILE A 319 0.57 -24.07 27.93
CA ILE A 319 1.38 -23.66 26.78
C ILE A 319 1.68 -22.16 26.91
N HIS A 320 2.74 -21.79 27.64
CA HIS A 320 3.27 -20.43 27.70
C HIS A 320 4.26 -20.24 26.55
N TYR A 321 3.81 -19.64 25.44
CA TYR A 321 4.71 -19.18 24.38
C TYR A 321 5.15 -17.73 24.61
N ASN A 322 6.46 -17.51 24.50
CA ASN A 322 7.18 -16.29 24.85
C ASN A 322 7.13 -15.17 23.78
N ASP A 323 6.20 -15.19 22.81
CA ASP A 323 5.92 -14.02 21.96
C ASP A 323 4.53 -14.11 21.27
N LYS A 324 3.65 -13.17 21.65
CA LYS A 324 2.53 -12.53 20.89
C LYS A 324 1.35 -13.34 20.34
N PHE A 325 0.75 -14.25 21.10
CA PHE A 325 -0.69 -14.53 20.92
C PHE A 325 -1.40 -14.45 22.27
N GLU A 326 -2.17 -13.38 22.48
CA GLU A 326 -2.86 -13.15 23.76
C GLU A 326 -4.28 -13.73 23.78
N ARG A 327 -4.92 -14.02 22.62
CA ARG A 327 -6.33 -14.46 22.55
C ARG A 327 -6.58 -15.38 21.35
N PHE A 328 -7.19 -16.54 21.61
CA PHE A 328 -7.78 -17.42 20.59
C PHE A 328 -9.30 -17.30 20.69
N SER A 329 -9.97 -16.91 19.61
CA SER A 329 -11.44 -16.90 19.56
C SER A 329 -11.91 -18.19 18.88
N ALA A 330 -12.93 -18.85 19.43
CA ALA A 330 -13.36 -20.18 18.99
C ALA A 330 -14.87 -20.21 18.73
N TYR A 331 -15.30 -20.36 17.47
CA TYR A 331 -16.72 -20.44 17.11
C TYR A 331 -17.18 -21.86 17.00
N PRO A 332 -18.34 -22.24 17.56
CA PRO A 332 -18.97 -23.49 17.19
C PRO A 332 -19.29 -23.44 15.69
N VAL A 333 -18.88 -24.46 14.97
CA VAL A 333 -19.18 -24.61 13.55
C VAL A 333 -19.69 -26.02 13.29
N GLN A 334 -20.61 -26.13 12.34
CA GLN A 334 -21.05 -27.41 11.82
C GLN A 334 -20.35 -27.66 10.49
N ILE A 335 -20.03 -28.92 10.24
CA ILE A 335 -19.58 -29.37 8.92
C ILE A 335 -20.79 -30.02 8.27
N ASP A 336 -21.20 -29.54 7.12
CA ASP A 336 -22.29 -30.13 6.35
C ASP A 336 -21.87 -31.46 5.71
N ASP A 337 -22.82 -32.17 5.11
CA ASP A 337 -22.60 -33.48 4.47
C ASP A 337 -21.59 -33.43 3.29
N ASN A 338 -21.25 -32.23 2.81
CA ASN A 338 -20.25 -32.00 1.76
C ASN A 338 -18.87 -31.62 2.30
N GLY A 339 -18.69 -31.62 3.63
CA GLY A 339 -17.44 -31.20 4.26
C GLY A 339 -17.24 -29.69 4.30
N ILE A 340 -18.29 -28.90 4.00
CA ILE A 340 -18.24 -27.44 4.02
C ILE A 340 -18.62 -26.96 5.42
N MET A 341 -17.81 -26.03 5.91
CA MET A 341 -18.06 -25.40 7.19
C MET A 341 -19.20 -24.39 7.09
N VAL A 342 -20.23 -24.59 7.90
CA VAL A 342 -21.32 -23.65 8.11
C VAL A 342 -21.12 -22.98 9.46
N MET A 343 -21.01 -21.65 9.44
CA MET A 343 -20.95 -20.81 10.63
C MET A 343 -22.22 -19.97 10.69
N ASP A 344 -22.91 -20.01 11.83
CA ASP A 344 -24.09 -19.19 12.09
C ASP A 344 -23.66 -17.82 12.65
N VAL A 345 -22.88 -17.06 11.86
CA VAL A 345 -22.41 -15.70 12.22
C VAL A 345 -22.40 -14.81 10.97
N ASP A 346 -23.05 -13.64 11.04
CA ASP A 346 -22.99 -12.62 9.98
C ASP A 346 -21.64 -11.88 10.01
N ILE A 347 -20.84 -12.14 8.99
CA ILE A 347 -19.47 -11.61 8.81
C ILE A 347 -19.47 -10.19 8.19
N ASN A 348 -20.58 -9.76 7.57
CA ASN A 348 -20.66 -8.52 6.79
C ASN A 348 -21.11 -7.30 7.62
N GLU A 349 -21.86 -7.51 8.71
CA GLU A 349 -22.24 -6.45 9.65
C GLU A 349 -21.12 -6.10 10.66
N HIS A 350 -19.94 -6.69 10.49
CA HIS A 350 -18.85 -6.65 11.45
C HIS A 350 -17.96 -5.40 11.28
N SER A 351 -18.03 -4.45 12.21
CA SER A 351 -17.13 -3.29 12.24
C SER A 351 -15.73 -3.67 12.75
N SER A 352 -14.67 -3.32 12.01
CA SER A 352 -13.26 -3.66 12.27
C SER A 352 -12.71 -3.20 13.65
N PHE A 353 -11.86 -4.03 14.26
CA PHE A 353 -11.27 -3.87 15.62
C PHE A 353 -10.22 -2.79 15.83
N SER A 354 -9.96 -1.91 14.86
CA SER A 354 -8.76 -1.09 14.90
C SER A 354 -8.86 0.21 15.70
N THR A 355 -10.00 0.58 16.30
CA THR A 355 -10.12 1.89 17.00
C THR A 355 -10.89 1.86 18.32
N TRP A 356 -11.10 0.69 18.93
CA TRP A 356 -11.72 0.60 20.25
C TRP A 356 -10.78 -0.07 21.24
N ASN A 357 -10.16 0.73 22.11
CA ASN A 357 -9.39 0.36 23.29
C ASN A 357 -9.50 -1.13 23.68
N GLY A 358 -8.58 -1.97 23.17
CA GLY A 358 -8.07 -3.24 23.72
C GLY A 358 -9.04 -4.37 24.12
N TYR A 359 -10.36 -4.22 24.05
CA TYR A 359 -11.26 -5.08 24.83
C TYR A 359 -12.55 -5.55 24.17
N ARG A 360 -12.80 -5.29 22.89
CA ARG A 360 -14.05 -5.76 22.26
C ARG A 360 -13.80 -6.29 20.87
N SER A 361 -13.61 -7.59 20.77
CA SER A 361 -14.00 -8.36 19.60
C SER A 361 -15.47 -8.77 19.82
N PRO A 362 -16.40 -8.71 18.86
CA PRO A 362 -17.78 -9.24 18.96
C PRO A 362 -17.78 -10.78 19.00
N PHE A 363 -16.60 -11.31 18.73
CA PHE A 363 -16.06 -12.63 18.96
C PHE A 363 -15.70 -12.91 20.45
N PHE A 364 -15.90 -11.92 21.34
CA PHE A 364 -15.89 -12.05 22.79
C PHE A 364 -16.94 -11.12 23.43
N PRO A 365 -17.99 -11.63 24.12
CA PRO A 365 -18.65 -10.82 25.14
C PRO A 365 -17.59 -10.40 26.18
N PRO A 366 -17.71 -9.22 26.83
CA PRO A 366 -16.75 -8.81 27.82
C PRO A 366 -16.65 -9.91 28.85
N ASN A 367 -15.40 -10.22 29.13
CA ASN A 367 -15.09 -11.25 30.04
C ASN A 367 -15.73 -10.79 31.40
N GLU A 368 -16.66 -11.54 32.00
CA GLU A 368 -17.16 -11.38 33.36
C GLU A 368 -16.14 -11.64 34.50
N ARG A 369 -15.35 -10.66 35.00
CA ARG A 369 -14.48 -10.70 36.24
C ARG A 369 -12.99 -11.16 36.28
N LYS A 370 -12.05 -10.30 35.90
CA LYS A 370 -10.87 -10.09 36.75
C LYS A 370 -10.78 -11.12 37.88
N THR A 371 -10.02 -12.19 37.65
CA THR A 371 -9.92 -13.42 38.45
C THR A 371 -11.06 -14.45 38.36
N SER A 372 -10.64 -15.67 38.09
CA SER A 372 -11.08 -16.93 38.71
C SER A 372 -11.08 -16.91 40.28
N SER A 373 -11.26 -15.74 40.90
CA SER A 373 -11.60 -15.55 42.31
C SER A 373 -12.70 -14.50 42.51
N THR A 374 -13.33 -14.00 41.44
CA THR A 374 -14.51 -13.18 41.58
C THR A 374 -15.66 -13.79 40.74
N ARG A 375 -16.79 -14.07 41.40
CA ARG A 375 -18.05 -14.71 40.94
C ARG A 375 -18.77 -14.18 39.66
N TYR A 376 -18.14 -13.54 38.67
CA TYR A 376 -18.85 -13.13 37.45
C TYR A 376 -18.48 -14.16 36.36
N TYR A 377 -17.27 -14.76 36.29
CA TYR A 377 -16.82 -15.46 35.06
C TYR A 377 -17.35 -16.84 34.80
N GLN A 378 -17.82 -17.49 35.85
CA GLN A 378 -18.00 -18.93 35.87
C GLN A 378 -19.19 -19.37 35.00
N ASP A 379 -20.03 -18.43 34.56
CA ASP A 379 -21.27 -18.72 33.85
C ASP A 379 -21.24 -18.31 32.36
N LYS A 380 -20.06 -18.06 31.75
CA LYS A 380 -19.96 -17.67 30.32
C LYS A 380 -19.26 -18.66 29.38
N PRO A 381 -19.79 -18.90 28.16
CA PRO A 381 -19.62 -20.17 27.42
C PRO A 381 -18.40 -20.26 26.49
N CYS A 382 -17.43 -19.33 26.58
CA CYS A 382 -16.59 -18.99 25.42
C CYS A 382 -15.07 -19.08 25.63
N HIS A 383 -14.59 -19.91 26.56
CA HIS A 383 -13.16 -20.28 26.63
C HIS A 383 -12.97 -21.74 26.28
N VAL A 384 -12.10 -22.00 25.29
CA VAL A 384 -11.80 -23.36 24.82
C VAL A 384 -10.35 -23.64 25.13
N GLN A 385 -10.14 -24.60 25.99
CA GLN A 385 -8.81 -25.14 26.21
C GLN A 385 -8.54 -26.14 25.09
N LEU A 386 -7.63 -25.80 24.19
CA LEU A 386 -7.15 -26.75 23.18
C LEU A 386 -6.43 -27.89 23.89
N SER A 387 -7.04 -29.07 23.93
CA SER A 387 -6.34 -30.29 24.34
C SER A 387 -5.50 -30.79 23.16
N ILE A 388 -4.20 -31.01 23.39
CA ILE A 388 -3.25 -31.55 22.39
C ILE A 388 -3.68 -32.97 21.93
N SER A 389 -4.58 -33.63 22.67
CA SER A 389 -5.17 -34.91 22.28
C SER A 389 -6.16 -34.83 21.12
N ASN A 390 -6.65 -33.64 20.77
CA ASN A 390 -7.68 -33.49 19.76
C ASN A 390 -7.04 -33.21 18.39
N PRO A 391 -7.51 -33.85 17.31
CA PRO A 391 -7.07 -33.53 15.96
C PRO A 391 -7.21 -32.03 15.67
N LEU A 392 -6.15 -31.45 15.14
CA LEU A 392 -6.11 -30.06 14.70
C LEU A 392 -6.09 -30.04 13.18
N TYR A 393 -6.85 -29.12 12.61
CA TYR A 393 -6.99 -28.96 11.18
C TYR A 393 -6.61 -27.54 10.76
N ILE A 394 -6.00 -27.41 9.59
CA ILE A 394 -5.72 -26.12 8.94
C ILE A 394 -6.67 -25.93 7.76
N GLY A 395 -7.26 -24.75 7.64
CA GLY A 395 -8.14 -24.42 6.53
C GLY A 395 -7.33 -23.88 5.34
N LYS A 396 -7.44 -24.56 4.20
CA LYS A 396 -6.85 -24.16 2.92
C LYS A 396 -7.91 -23.58 2.00
N TYR A 397 -7.63 -22.40 1.47
CA TYR A 397 -8.53 -21.68 0.56
C TYR A 397 -8.39 -22.20 -0.87
N TYR A 398 -9.51 -22.33 -1.56
CA TYR A 398 -9.59 -22.70 -2.98
C TYR A 398 -10.79 -22.04 -3.66
N LEU A 399 -10.89 -22.16 -5.00
CA LEU A 399 -12.01 -21.69 -5.82
C LEU A 399 -12.84 -22.88 -6.33
#